data_AF-A0A2T4VKG0-F1
#
_entry.id   AF-A0A2T4VKG0-F1
#
_cell.length_a   1.000
_cell.length_b   1.000
_cell.length_c   1.000
_cell.angle_alpha   90.00
_cell.angle_beta   90.00
_cell.angle_gamma   90.00
#
_symmetry.space_group_name_H-M   'P 1'
#
loop_
_entity.id
_entity.type
_entity.pdbx_description
1 polymer ?
#
loop_
_entity_poly.entity_id
_entity_poly.type
_entity_poly.pdbx_seq_one_letter_code
_entity_poly.pdbx_strand_id
1 'polypeptide(L)'
;MKGVCQRPAARALLLVVLSFIGWGSWTLASDYRPLYGGLTGYFSDQVSHMSAALLLGECGTRLWSQPAGQLMRRYSTEELRQLPDDLRPHVKPGIDLFVRPGGPLDKPLVLNWPRLPRPYPPGALVLAAPTALAYHFTSLSFSSATRLLDLSYLLYAHVGFFFLLCWLLAGRGQPSALGLLGGLLLYSESIHWALEGFYDVALLAPLALCGHFLFQRRGLAALVCYCAAAFIHYRAYFFAPLALYALYLAARDWKQRPWGARQWLALGAITVLGGASLYTFWLTWPWLTRFPLTNVLQRPERPAIWHVLLTSGMAAAALFYARAWMDLALTGWVAWMSTRIYQTQPWHVLSLLMWLALPVLSARPERVPVVRDVRVVLLWVLSVLVYGQTLLPSRWMEHL
;
A
#
# COMPACT_ATOMS: atom_id res chain seq x y z
N MET A 1 -15.05 -12.74 24.07
CA MET A 1 -15.29 -11.53 23.22
C MET A 1 -16.74 -11.37 22.75
N LYS A 2 -17.73 -12.16 23.18
CA LYS A 2 -19.06 -12.22 22.54
C LYS A 2 -20.08 -11.10 22.87
N GLY A 3 -19.80 -10.14 23.77
CA GLY A 3 -20.78 -9.08 24.12
C GLY A 3 -20.27 -7.64 24.00
N VAL A 4 -19.02 -7.37 24.40
CA VAL A 4 -18.49 -5.99 24.51
C VAL A 4 -17.93 -5.45 23.17
N CYS A 5 -17.60 -6.33 22.22
CA CYS A 5 -17.03 -5.92 20.92
C CYS A 5 -18.07 -5.54 19.85
N GLN A 6 -19.37 -5.81 20.05
CA GLN A 6 -20.35 -5.66 18.96
C GLN A 6 -20.71 -4.19 18.69
N ARG A 7 -20.89 -3.36 19.72
CA ARG A 7 -21.29 -1.96 19.56
C ARG A 7 -20.23 -1.10 18.84
N PRO A 8 -18.94 -1.16 19.19
CA PRO A 8 -17.89 -0.43 18.47
C PRO A 8 -17.80 -0.83 17.00
N ALA A 9 -17.93 -2.12 16.70
CA ALA A 9 -17.89 -2.62 15.33
C ALA A 9 -19.08 -2.12 14.49
N ALA A 10 -20.29 -2.10 15.05
CA ALA A 10 -21.46 -1.56 14.35
C ALA A 10 -21.32 -0.07 14.02
N ARG A 11 -20.78 0.74 14.95
CA ARG A 11 -20.51 2.17 14.72
C ARG A 11 -19.41 2.36 13.67
N ALA A 12 -18.32 1.62 13.77
CA ALA A 12 -17.23 1.66 12.79
C ALA A 12 -17.75 1.31 11.39
N LEU A 13 -18.55 0.24 11.28
CA LEU A 13 -19.14 -0.19 10.01
C LEU A 13 -20.04 0.90 9.43
N LEU A 14 -20.94 1.50 10.24
CA LEU A 14 -21.83 2.56 9.79
C LEU A 14 -21.04 3.76 9.23
N LEU A 15 -20.03 4.25 9.96
CA LEU A 15 -19.22 5.38 9.52
C LEU A 15 -18.48 5.08 8.21
N VAL A 16 -17.91 3.88 8.09
CA VAL A 16 -17.18 3.43 6.90
C VAL A 16 -18.12 3.29 5.70
N VAL A 17 -19.31 2.72 5.90
CA VAL A 17 -20.32 2.55 4.83
C VAL A 17 -20.82 3.90 4.34
N LEU A 18 -21.18 4.82 5.24
CA LEU A 18 -21.62 6.16 4.86
C LEU A 18 -20.54 6.93 4.09
N SER A 19 -19.30 6.85 4.58
CA SER A 19 -18.14 7.43 3.91
C SER A 19 -17.92 6.83 2.51
N PHE A 20 -17.99 5.50 2.39
CA PHE A 20 -17.81 4.82 1.11
C PHE A 20 -18.91 5.17 0.12
N ILE A 21 -20.17 5.25 0.57
CA ILE A 21 -21.28 5.70 -0.27
C ILE A 21 -21.05 7.14 -0.72
N GLY A 22 -20.62 8.04 0.16
CA GLY A 22 -20.31 9.44 -0.18
C GLY A 22 -19.25 9.54 -1.28
N TRP A 23 -18.06 8.97 -1.04
CA TRP A 23 -16.96 9.00 -2.00
C TRP A 23 -17.28 8.22 -3.28
N GLY A 24 -17.90 7.05 -3.17
CA GLY A 24 -18.30 6.24 -4.32
C GLY A 24 -19.32 6.97 -5.21
N SER A 25 -20.30 7.64 -4.61
CA SER A 25 -21.27 8.46 -5.36
C SER A 25 -20.57 9.64 -6.04
N TRP A 26 -19.65 10.31 -5.36
CA TRP A 26 -18.84 11.38 -5.95
C TRP A 26 -18.00 10.87 -7.13
N THR A 27 -17.29 9.75 -6.99
CA THR A 27 -16.50 9.13 -8.08
C THR A 27 -17.36 8.72 -9.28
N LEU A 28 -18.61 8.31 -9.05
CA LEU A 28 -19.54 7.98 -10.12
C LEU A 28 -20.09 9.23 -10.83
N ALA A 29 -20.27 10.33 -10.09
CA ALA A 29 -20.83 11.57 -10.61
C ALA A 29 -19.80 12.52 -11.25
N SER A 30 -18.51 12.40 -10.90
CA SER A 30 -17.47 13.32 -11.35
C SER A 30 -17.04 13.11 -12.81
N ASP A 31 -16.55 14.19 -13.42
CA ASP A 31 -15.90 14.17 -14.73
C ASP A 31 -14.60 13.36 -14.65
N TYR A 32 -14.64 12.15 -15.17
CA TYR A 32 -13.59 11.15 -14.93
C TYR A 32 -12.53 11.15 -16.02
N ARG A 33 -11.26 11.06 -15.60
CA ARG A 33 -10.09 11.07 -16.49
C ARG A 33 -9.28 9.78 -16.30
N PRO A 34 -9.51 8.71 -17.09
CA PRO A 34 -9.07 7.35 -16.79
C PRO A 34 -7.56 7.05 -16.78
N LEU A 35 -6.71 7.89 -17.38
CA LEU A 35 -5.25 7.71 -17.29
C LEU A 35 -4.60 8.52 -16.17
N TYR A 36 -5.37 9.35 -15.50
CA TYR A 36 -4.86 10.24 -14.49
C TYR A 36 -5.63 10.05 -13.19
N GLY A 37 -4.97 10.25 -12.06
CA GLY A 37 -5.68 10.31 -10.79
C GLY A 37 -6.76 11.39 -10.82
N GLY A 38 -7.90 11.11 -10.19
CA GLY A 38 -9.12 11.89 -10.35
C GLY A 38 -9.03 13.34 -9.86
N LEU A 39 -8.04 13.69 -9.02
CA LEU A 39 -7.89 15.02 -8.42
C LEU A 39 -6.72 15.80 -9.01
N THR A 40 -5.54 15.16 -9.18
CA THR A 40 -4.30 15.91 -9.46
C THR A 40 -3.69 15.68 -10.85
N GLY A 41 -4.18 14.70 -11.61
CA GLY A 41 -3.66 14.48 -12.94
C GLY A 41 -2.39 13.61 -13.02
N TYR A 42 -1.97 12.92 -11.95
CA TYR A 42 -0.82 12.01 -12.00
C TYR A 42 -1.13 10.75 -12.79
N PHE A 43 -0.17 10.23 -13.56
CA PHE A 43 -0.34 8.94 -14.24
C PHE A 43 -0.50 7.84 -13.20
N SER A 44 -1.70 7.28 -13.11
CA SER A 44 -2.10 6.39 -12.03
C SER A 44 -1.59 4.95 -12.23
N ASP A 45 -1.34 4.25 -11.13
CA ASP A 45 -0.80 2.88 -11.19
C ASP A 45 -1.86 1.83 -11.51
N GLN A 46 -3.14 2.15 -11.33
CA GLN A 46 -4.25 1.23 -11.53
C GLN A 46 -4.34 0.62 -12.93
N VAL A 47 -4.19 1.44 -13.97
CA VAL A 47 -4.25 0.98 -15.37
C VAL A 47 -3.09 0.03 -15.71
N SER A 48 -1.91 0.31 -15.12
CA SER A 48 -0.74 -0.54 -15.19
C SER A 48 -0.94 -1.86 -14.46
N HIS A 49 -1.71 -1.88 -13.38
CA HIS A 49 -2.01 -3.10 -12.64
C HIS A 49 -3.04 -3.97 -13.33
N MET A 50 -4.07 -3.35 -13.89
CA MET A 50 -5.06 -4.00 -14.74
C MET A 50 -4.39 -4.69 -15.93
N SER A 51 -3.57 -3.96 -16.68
CA SER A 51 -2.87 -4.49 -17.85
C SER A 51 -1.89 -5.58 -17.48
N ALA A 52 -1.13 -5.40 -16.40
CA ALA A 52 -0.21 -6.43 -15.94
C ALA A 52 -0.89 -7.70 -15.42
N ALA A 53 -2.13 -7.61 -14.92
CA ALA A 53 -2.87 -8.78 -14.48
C ALA A 53 -3.20 -9.70 -15.67
N LEU A 54 -3.49 -9.14 -16.84
CA LEU A 54 -3.65 -9.90 -18.08
C LEU A 54 -2.31 -10.47 -18.56
N LEU A 55 -1.25 -9.66 -18.50
CA LEU A 55 0.10 -10.09 -18.89
C LEU A 55 0.63 -11.25 -18.05
N LEU A 56 0.18 -11.40 -16.81
CA LEU A 56 0.59 -12.54 -15.98
C LEU A 56 0.26 -13.87 -16.66
N GLY A 57 -0.90 -13.98 -17.32
CA GLY A 57 -1.31 -15.18 -18.04
C GLY A 57 -0.42 -15.48 -19.26
N GLU A 58 0.03 -14.44 -19.96
CA GLU A 58 0.81 -14.55 -21.21
C GLU A 58 2.32 -14.70 -20.96
N CYS A 59 2.84 -13.95 -19.99
CA CYS A 59 4.27 -13.82 -19.74
C CYS A 59 4.74 -14.67 -18.56
N GLY A 60 3.84 -15.06 -17.65
CA GLY A 60 4.18 -15.75 -16.41
C GLY A 60 5.17 -14.93 -15.58
N THR A 61 6.20 -15.59 -15.06
CA THR A 61 7.22 -14.97 -14.20
C THR A 61 8.14 -13.99 -14.94
N ARG A 62 8.16 -14.00 -16.28
CA ARG A 62 8.98 -13.07 -17.09
C ARG A 62 8.62 -11.60 -16.84
N LEU A 63 7.40 -11.33 -16.39
CA LEU A 63 6.92 -9.99 -16.03
C LEU A 63 7.81 -9.30 -14.96
N TRP A 64 8.46 -10.09 -14.09
CA TRP A 64 9.33 -9.59 -13.01
C TRP A 64 10.82 -9.65 -13.34
N SER A 65 11.22 -10.32 -14.43
CA SER A 65 12.63 -10.46 -14.81
C SER A 65 12.99 -9.70 -16.09
N GLN A 66 12.01 -9.31 -16.90
CA GLN A 66 12.22 -8.62 -18.17
C GLN A 66 11.40 -7.31 -18.24
N PRO A 67 11.95 -6.24 -18.86
CA PRO A 67 11.19 -5.04 -19.18
C PRO A 67 9.94 -5.32 -19.98
N ALA A 68 8.80 -4.74 -19.59
CA ALA A 68 7.53 -5.00 -20.26
C ALA A 68 7.54 -4.61 -21.76
N GLY A 69 8.33 -3.59 -22.13
CA GLY A 69 8.52 -3.17 -23.52
C GLY A 69 9.30 -4.15 -24.39
N GLN A 70 9.94 -5.17 -23.79
CA GLN A 70 10.57 -6.28 -24.53
C GLN A 70 9.63 -7.48 -24.67
N LEU A 71 8.61 -7.56 -23.80
CA LEU A 71 7.66 -8.67 -23.79
C LEU A 71 6.54 -8.49 -24.84
N MET A 72 6.28 -7.24 -25.24
CA MET A 72 5.07 -6.87 -25.97
C MET A 72 5.34 -5.93 -27.14
N ARG A 73 4.56 -6.06 -28.21
CA ARG A 73 4.60 -5.14 -29.36
C ARG A 73 3.89 -3.83 -29.01
N ARG A 74 4.49 -2.70 -29.36
CA ARG A 74 3.85 -1.37 -29.28
C ARG A 74 2.82 -1.19 -30.39
N TYR A 75 1.80 -0.38 -30.13
CA TYR A 75 0.91 0.11 -31.18
C TYR A 75 1.69 0.95 -32.20
N SER A 76 1.38 0.77 -33.48
CA SER A 76 1.81 1.67 -34.55
C SER A 76 0.96 2.95 -34.56
N THR A 77 1.44 3.99 -35.22
CA THR A 77 0.70 5.27 -35.34
C THR A 77 -0.69 5.09 -35.97
N GLU A 78 -0.84 4.15 -36.90
CA GLU A 78 -2.14 3.89 -37.54
C GLU A 78 -3.09 3.14 -36.60
N GLU A 79 -2.60 2.13 -35.87
CA GLU A 79 -3.41 1.41 -34.88
C GLU A 79 -3.85 2.33 -33.73
N LEU A 80 -3.02 3.32 -33.34
CA LEU A 80 -3.39 4.31 -32.32
C LEU A 80 -4.61 5.15 -32.73
N ARG A 81 -4.81 5.40 -34.04
CA ARG A 81 -5.97 6.15 -34.54
C ARG A 81 -7.27 5.36 -34.41
N GLN A 82 -7.17 4.03 -34.40
CA GLN A 82 -8.30 3.10 -34.29
C GLN A 82 -8.73 2.85 -32.84
N LEU A 83 -8.02 3.40 -31.86
CA LEU A 83 -8.38 3.26 -30.46
C LEU A 83 -9.74 3.92 -30.16
N PRO A 84 -10.50 3.38 -29.18
CA PRO A 84 -11.77 3.96 -28.73
C PRO A 84 -11.64 5.44 -28.32
N ASP A 85 -12.74 6.18 -28.49
CA ASP A 85 -12.78 7.62 -28.20
C ASP A 85 -12.52 7.95 -26.72
N ASP A 86 -12.79 7.02 -25.80
CA ASP A 86 -12.54 7.21 -24.38
C ASP A 86 -11.07 6.97 -23.97
N LEU A 87 -10.24 6.46 -24.90
CA LEU A 87 -8.81 6.25 -24.71
C LEU A 87 -7.96 7.19 -25.57
N ARG A 88 -8.39 7.49 -26.80
CA ARG A 88 -7.64 8.31 -27.78
C ARG A 88 -7.13 9.65 -27.22
N PRO A 89 -7.91 10.43 -26.43
CA PRO A 89 -7.45 11.69 -25.83
C PRO A 89 -6.28 11.53 -24.86
N HIS A 90 -6.06 10.32 -24.38
CA HIS A 90 -5.02 10.00 -23.41
C HIS A 90 -3.76 9.40 -24.05
N VAL A 91 -3.74 9.19 -25.37
CA VAL A 91 -2.55 8.79 -26.11
C VAL A 91 -1.61 9.99 -26.23
N LYS A 92 -0.63 10.09 -25.32
CA LYS A 92 0.35 11.19 -25.30
C LYS A 92 1.78 10.65 -25.35
N PRO A 93 2.76 11.44 -25.81
CA PRO A 93 4.17 11.09 -25.69
C PRO A 93 4.52 10.70 -24.25
N GLY A 94 5.13 9.53 -24.07
CA GLY A 94 5.48 8.98 -22.76
C GLY A 94 4.49 7.98 -22.17
N ILE A 95 3.29 7.84 -22.75
CA ILE A 95 2.35 6.76 -22.41
C ILE A 95 2.56 5.62 -23.40
N ASP A 96 3.02 4.50 -22.89
CA ASP A 96 3.35 3.34 -23.70
C ASP A 96 2.17 2.36 -23.74
N LEU A 97 1.57 2.25 -24.92
CA LEU A 97 0.46 1.34 -25.23
C LEU A 97 0.98 0.11 -25.98
N PHE A 98 0.56 -1.07 -25.51
CA PHE A 98 1.01 -2.36 -26.02
C PHE A 98 -0.15 -3.22 -26.47
N VAL A 99 0.05 -3.91 -27.60
CA VAL A 99 -0.93 -4.84 -28.17
C VAL A 99 -0.86 -6.15 -27.39
N ARG A 100 -2.00 -6.65 -26.90
CA ARG A 100 -2.08 -7.99 -26.33
C ARG A 100 -2.04 -9.04 -27.46
N PRO A 101 -1.13 -10.03 -27.43
CA PRO A 101 -1.14 -11.14 -28.37
C PRO A 101 -2.50 -11.83 -28.41
N GLY A 102 -3.09 -11.94 -29.61
CA GLY A 102 -4.41 -12.56 -29.81
C GLY A 102 -5.60 -11.79 -29.20
N GLY A 103 -5.37 -10.63 -28.58
CA GLY A 103 -6.44 -9.77 -28.05
C GLY A 103 -6.97 -8.79 -29.10
N PRO A 104 -8.12 -8.15 -28.83
CA PRO A 104 -8.69 -7.17 -29.74
C PRO A 104 -7.89 -5.85 -29.68
N LEU A 105 -7.75 -5.19 -30.84
CA LEU A 105 -6.92 -3.98 -31.00
C LEU A 105 -7.49 -2.75 -30.29
N ASP A 106 -8.78 -2.75 -29.97
CA ASP A 106 -9.45 -1.67 -29.25
C ASP A 106 -9.21 -1.72 -27.73
N LYS A 107 -8.54 -2.77 -27.22
CA LYS A 107 -8.25 -2.93 -25.78
C LYS A 107 -6.74 -3.04 -25.50
N PRO A 108 -6.01 -1.92 -25.59
CA PRO A 108 -4.58 -1.92 -25.35
C PRO A 108 -4.25 -2.22 -23.90
N LEU A 109 -3.02 -2.70 -23.71
CA LEU A 109 -2.36 -2.78 -22.43
C LEU A 109 -1.62 -1.46 -22.18
N VAL A 110 -1.95 -0.82 -21.06
CA VAL A 110 -1.30 0.42 -20.58
C VAL A 110 -0.33 0.04 -19.49
N LEU A 111 0.97 0.31 -19.65
CA LEU A 111 1.98 -0.09 -18.66
C LEU A 111 2.84 1.09 -18.24
N ASN A 112 3.07 1.18 -16.92
CA ASN A 112 4.00 2.14 -16.33
C ASN A 112 5.41 1.53 -16.38
N TRP A 113 6.42 2.35 -16.62
CA TRP A 113 7.85 1.94 -16.67
C TRP A 113 8.18 0.74 -17.57
N PRO A 114 7.82 0.75 -18.86
CA PRO A 114 8.03 -0.42 -19.72
C PRO A 114 9.51 -0.75 -19.99
N ARG A 115 10.42 0.14 -19.61
CA ARG A 115 11.88 -0.10 -19.67
C ARG A 115 12.41 -0.87 -18.46
N LEU A 116 11.56 -1.15 -17.47
CA LEU A 116 11.88 -1.89 -16.26
C LEU A 116 10.91 -3.07 -16.12
N PRO A 117 11.32 -4.18 -15.49
CA PRO A 117 10.37 -5.20 -15.09
C PRO A 117 9.42 -4.64 -14.03
N ARG A 118 8.30 -5.34 -13.82
CA ARG A 118 7.29 -4.91 -12.86
C ARG A 118 7.84 -4.94 -11.42
N PRO A 119 7.83 -3.83 -10.66
CA PRO A 119 8.36 -3.78 -9.30
C PRO A 119 7.36 -4.20 -8.20
N TYR A 120 6.22 -4.77 -8.58
CA TYR A 120 5.10 -5.02 -7.67
C TYR A 120 4.89 -6.51 -7.43
N PRO A 121 4.63 -6.95 -6.18
CA PRO A 121 4.30 -8.33 -5.88
C PRO A 121 3.03 -8.84 -6.60
N PRO A 122 2.79 -10.16 -6.65
CA PRO A 122 1.66 -10.72 -7.39
C PRO A 122 0.29 -10.32 -6.85
N GLY A 123 0.15 -9.98 -5.58
CA GLY A 123 -1.14 -9.59 -5.01
C GLY A 123 -1.71 -8.34 -5.64
N ALA A 124 -0.88 -7.39 -6.10
CA ALA A 124 -1.34 -6.26 -6.89
C ALA A 124 -2.09 -6.69 -8.16
N LEU A 125 -1.62 -7.77 -8.80
CA LEU A 125 -2.23 -8.35 -10.00
C LEU A 125 -3.54 -9.06 -9.66
N VAL A 126 -3.55 -9.82 -8.55
CA VAL A 126 -4.76 -10.52 -8.07
C VAL A 126 -5.87 -9.51 -7.76
N LEU A 127 -5.54 -8.38 -7.13
CA LEU A 127 -6.52 -7.33 -6.83
C LEU A 127 -7.09 -6.65 -8.08
N ALA A 128 -6.29 -6.50 -9.14
CA ALA A 128 -6.71 -5.88 -10.39
C ALA A 128 -7.35 -6.87 -11.39
N ALA A 129 -7.15 -8.18 -11.20
CA ALA A 129 -7.58 -9.23 -12.13
C ALA A 129 -9.09 -9.22 -12.42
N PRO A 130 -10.01 -9.07 -11.45
CA PRO A 130 -11.45 -9.04 -11.74
C PRO A 130 -11.82 -7.96 -12.76
N THR A 131 -11.33 -6.74 -12.56
CA THR A 131 -11.57 -5.62 -13.47
C THR A 131 -10.87 -5.80 -14.80
N ALA A 132 -9.65 -6.35 -14.79
CA ALA A 132 -8.91 -6.63 -16.02
C ALA A 132 -9.62 -7.65 -16.91
N LEU A 133 -10.16 -8.71 -16.31
CA LEU A 133 -10.96 -9.72 -17.01
C LEU A 133 -12.27 -9.12 -17.53
N ALA A 134 -12.99 -8.35 -16.70
CA ALA A 134 -14.21 -7.67 -17.12
C ALA A 134 -13.96 -6.71 -18.28
N TYR A 135 -12.93 -5.86 -18.19
CA TYR A 135 -12.51 -4.97 -19.27
C TYR A 135 -12.23 -5.74 -20.55
N HIS A 136 -11.43 -6.79 -20.48
CA HIS A 136 -10.98 -7.47 -21.68
C HIS A 136 -12.04 -8.33 -22.36
N PHE A 137 -12.89 -9.01 -21.58
CA PHE A 137 -13.83 -10.02 -22.09
C PHE A 137 -15.28 -9.55 -22.21
N THR A 138 -15.60 -8.29 -21.88
CA THR A 138 -16.96 -7.72 -22.04
C THR A 138 -16.94 -6.45 -22.88
N SER A 139 -18.08 -5.77 -23.06
CA SER A 139 -18.13 -4.45 -23.73
C SER A 139 -17.75 -3.27 -22.82
N LEU A 140 -17.18 -3.54 -21.63
CA LEU A 140 -16.78 -2.51 -20.69
C LEU A 140 -15.72 -1.59 -21.32
N SER A 141 -15.98 -0.27 -21.32
CA SER A 141 -15.03 0.72 -21.82
C SER A 141 -13.81 0.84 -20.91
N PHE A 142 -12.74 1.44 -21.44
CA PHE A 142 -11.53 1.68 -20.64
C PHE A 142 -11.84 2.58 -19.45
N SER A 143 -12.63 3.63 -19.67
CA SER A 143 -13.03 4.57 -18.61
C SER A 143 -13.84 3.90 -17.51
N SER A 144 -14.80 3.06 -17.87
CA SER A 144 -15.60 2.33 -16.87
C SER A 144 -14.77 1.31 -16.10
N ALA A 145 -13.81 0.64 -16.76
CA ALA A 145 -12.89 -0.28 -16.10
C ALA A 145 -11.99 0.45 -15.09
N THR A 146 -11.40 1.57 -15.47
CA THR A 146 -10.56 2.33 -14.53
C THR A 146 -11.39 2.86 -13.35
N ARG A 147 -12.60 3.36 -13.60
CA ARG A 147 -13.48 3.83 -12.51
C ARG A 147 -13.85 2.70 -11.54
N LEU A 148 -14.04 1.48 -12.04
CA LEU A 148 -14.26 0.29 -11.19
C LEU A 148 -13.04 -0.03 -10.32
N LEU A 149 -11.81 0.21 -10.81
CA LEU A 149 -10.59 0.08 -9.99
C LEU A 149 -10.53 1.13 -8.89
N ASP A 150 -10.80 2.39 -9.19
CA ASP A 150 -10.86 3.46 -8.17
C ASP A 150 -11.86 3.12 -7.06
N LEU A 151 -13.07 2.66 -7.44
CA LEU A 151 -14.09 2.21 -6.48
C LEU A 151 -13.60 1.00 -5.65
N SER A 152 -12.86 0.08 -6.25
CA SER A 152 -12.27 -1.05 -5.55
C SER A 152 -11.19 -0.59 -4.56
N TYR A 153 -10.37 0.38 -4.92
CA TYR A 153 -9.32 0.92 -4.06
C TYR A 153 -9.91 1.74 -2.92
N LEU A 154 -10.95 2.52 -3.18
CA LEU A 154 -11.77 3.16 -2.15
C LEU A 154 -12.31 2.10 -1.18
N LEU A 155 -12.87 1.01 -1.68
CA LEU A 155 -13.36 -0.06 -0.81
C LEU A 155 -12.23 -0.64 0.06
N TYR A 156 -11.05 -0.87 -0.49
CA TYR A 156 -9.90 -1.35 0.27
C TYR A 156 -9.45 -0.37 1.36
N ALA A 157 -9.41 0.93 1.06
CA ALA A 157 -9.12 1.97 2.05
C ALA A 157 -10.13 1.95 3.20
N HIS A 158 -11.42 1.82 2.87
CA HIS A 158 -12.52 1.76 3.82
C HIS A 158 -12.47 0.50 4.70
N VAL A 159 -12.11 -0.66 4.13
CA VAL A 159 -11.87 -1.90 4.90
C VAL A 159 -10.69 -1.73 5.86
N GLY A 160 -9.59 -1.09 5.43
CA GLY A 160 -8.48 -0.74 6.32
C GLY A 160 -8.91 0.16 7.47
N PHE A 161 -9.71 1.20 7.16
CA PHE A 161 -10.22 2.14 8.13
C PHE A 161 -11.22 1.52 9.10
N PHE A 162 -12.03 0.55 8.65
CA PHE A 162 -12.93 -0.22 9.52
C PHE A 162 -12.16 -0.91 10.66
N PHE A 163 -11.06 -1.58 10.35
CA PHE A 163 -10.24 -2.25 11.38
C PHE A 163 -9.59 -1.24 12.33
N LEU A 164 -9.13 -0.10 11.79
CA LEU A 164 -8.61 0.99 12.60
C LEU A 164 -9.66 1.54 13.57
N LEU A 165 -10.85 1.89 13.08
CA LEU A 165 -11.95 2.40 13.90
C LEU A 165 -12.39 1.37 14.93
N CYS A 166 -12.50 0.08 14.56
CA CYS A 166 -12.80 -0.98 15.51
C CYS A 166 -11.79 -0.98 16.66
N TRP A 167 -10.51 -0.78 16.37
CA TRP A 167 -9.48 -0.71 17.41
C TRP A 167 -9.58 0.57 18.26
N LEU A 168 -9.72 1.74 17.62
CA LEU A 168 -9.84 3.03 18.31
C LEU A 168 -11.09 3.10 19.21
N LEU A 169 -12.21 2.53 18.75
CA LEU A 169 -13.50 2.55 19.47
C LEU A 169 -13.63 1.41 20.49
N ALA A 170 -12.94 0.28 20.33
CA ALA A 170 -12.99 -0.83 21.28
C ALA A 170 -11.91 -0.75 22.38
N GLY A 171 -10.95 0.18 22.29
CA GLY A 171 -9.93 0.40 23.30
C GLY A 171 -10.55 0.69 24.68
N ARG A 172 -9.93 0.16 25.76
CA ARG A 172 -10.35 0.39 27.16
C ARG A 172 -10.04 1.81 27.67
N GLY A 173 -9.97 2.79 26.79
CA GLY A 173 -9.71 4.20 27.08
C GLY A 173 -10.10 5.05 25.89
N GLN A 174 -10.47 6.31 26.13
CA GLN A 174 -10.76 7.24 25.05
C GLN A 174 -9.53 7.35 24.12
N PRO A 175 -9.73 7.36 22.79
CA PRO A 175 -8.62 7.59 21.88
C PRO A 175 -7.98 8.95 22.22
N SER A 176 -6.66 9.00 22.34
CA SER A 176 -5.97 10.27 22.58
C SER A 176 -6.16 11.20 21.39
N ALA A 177 -6.10 12.52 21.60
CA ALA A 177 -6.20 13.52 20.53
C ALA A 177 -5.26 13.20 19.35
N LEU A 178 -4.03 12.77 19.64
CA LEU A 178 -3.06 12.36 18.62
C LEU A 178 -3.41 11.05 17.91
N GLY A 179 -4.11 10.12 18.58
CA GLY A 179 -4.60 8.90 17.94
C GLY A 179 -5.75 9.20 16.98
N LEU A 180 -6.63 10.15 17.34
CA LEU A 180 -7.67 10.68 16.46
C LEU A 180 -7.05 11.43 15.27
N LEU A 181 -6.05 12.29 15.53
CA LEU A 181 -5.33 13.00 14.47
C LEU A 181 -4.65 12.01 13.51
N GLY A 182 -3.93 11.02 14.03
CA GLY A 182 -3.29 10.00 13.19
C GLY A 182 -4.30 9.20 12.36
N GLY A 183 -5.46 8.88 12.94
CA GLY A 183 -6.57 8.24 12.20
C GLY A 183 -7.15 9.13 11.11
N LEU A 184 -7.30 10.44 11.37
CA LEU A 184 -7.78 11.42 10.40
C LEU A 184 -6.78 11.59 9.24
N LEU A 185 -5.50 11.73 9.54
CA LEU A 185 -4.43 11.85 8.54
C LEU A 185 -4.37 10.60 7.66
N LEU A 186 -4.38 9.40 8.27
CA LEU A 186 -4.40 8.14 7.52
C LEU A 186 -5.65 8.02 6.66
N TYR A 187 -6.83 8.35 7.17
CA TYR A 187 -8.06 8.33 6.40
C TYR A 187 -7.99 9.28 5.19
N SER A 188 -7.67 10.56 5.45
CA SER A 188 -7.55 11.59 4.44
C SER A 188 -6.59 11.19 3.31
N GLU A 189 -5.39 10.75 3.65
CA GLU A 189 -4.38 10.32 2.69
C GLU A 189 -4.80 9.03 1.95
N SER A 190 -5.44 8.09 2.64
CA SER A 190 -5.93 6.87 2.00
C SER A 190 -7.01 7.17 0.97
N ILE A 191 -7.96 8.04 1.29
CA ILE A 191 -9.00 8.44 0.35
C ILE A 191 -8.40 9.18 -0.84
N HIS A 192 -7.54 10.17 -0.59
CA HIS A 192 -6.86 10.91 -1.64
C HIS A 192 -6.14 9.98 -2.62
N TRP A 193 -5.26 9.11 -2.12
CA TRP A 193 -4.48 8.23 -2.99
C TRP A 193 -5.31 7.11 -3.64
N ALA A 194 -6.38 6.65 -2.99
CA ALA A 194 -7.32 5.72 -3.61
C ALA A 194 -8.04 6.36 -4.81
N LEU A 195 -8.46 7.62 -4.70
CA LEU A 195 -9.07 8.41 -5.78
C LEU A 195 -8.07 8.78 -6.89
N GLU A 196 -6.78 8.82 -6.56
CA GLU A 196 -5.70 8.97 -7.51
C GLU A 196 -5.33 7.64 -8.22
N GLY A 197 -6.03 6.55 -7.92
CA GLY A 197 -5.79 5.25 -8.54
C GLY A 197 -4.55 4.52 -8.00
N PHE A 198 -4.17 4.77 -6.75
CA PHE A 198 -3.09 4.03 -6.07
C PHE A 198 -3.67 2.97 -5.12
N TYR A 199 -3.34 1.72 -5.43
CA TYR A 199 -3.80 0.55 -4.67
C TYR A 199 -3.08 0.34 -3.33
N ASP A 200 -2.09 1.18 -3.00
CA ASP A 200 -1.33 1.13 -1.74
C ASP A 200 -2.23 0.96 -0.51
N VAL A 201 -3.41 1.55 -0.52
CA VAL A 201 -4.43 1.42 0.52
C VAL A 201 -4.83 -0.03 0.84
N ALA A 202 -4.65 -0.96 -0.09
CA ALA A 202 -4.98 -2.37 0.09
C ALA A 202 -4.09 -3.07 1.13
N LEU A 203 -2.88 -2.56 1.39
CA LEU A 203 -2.00 -3.13 2.42
C LEU A 203 -2.41 -2.73 3.85
N LEU A 204 -3.25 -1.72 4.02
CA LEU A 204 -3.60 -1.16 5.33
C LEU A 204 -4.35 -2.15 6.21
N ALA A 205 -5.38 -2.80 5.68
CA ALA A 205 -6.18 -3.79 6.41
C ALA A 205 -5.34 -4.97 6.95
N PRO A 206 -4.53 -5.68 6.14
CA PRO A 206 -3.69 -6.76 6.65
C PRO A 206 -2.63 -6.26 7.64
N LEU A 207 -2.04 -5.07 7.47
CA LEU A 207 -1.11 -4.53 8.47
C LEU A 207 -1.79 -4.16 9.80
N ALA A 208 -2.99 -3.58 9.76
CA ALA A 208 -3.79 -3.30 10.95
C ALA A 208 -4.11 -4.58 11.72
N LEU A 209 -4.53 -5.63 11.02
CA LEU A 209 -4.76 -6.95 11.61
C LEU A 209 -3.48 -7.59 12.14
N CYS A 210 -2.34 -7.43 11.45
CA CYS A 210 -1.03 -7.88 11.93
C CYS A 210 -0.70 -7.25 13.29
N GLY A 211 -0.79 -5.91 13.38
CA GLY A 211 -0.58 -5.18 14.64
C GLY A 211 -1.52 -5.65 15.75
N HIS A 212 -2.80 -5.83 15.43
CA HIS A 212 -3.80 -6.33 16.37
C HIS A 212 -3.47 -7.73 16.90
N PHE A 213 -3.11 -8.67 16.02
CA PHE A 213 -2.74 -10.02 16.44
C PHE A 213 -1.42 -10.05 17.22
N LEU A 214 -0.45 -9.20 16.89
CA LEU A 214 0.76 -9.05 17.69
C LEU A 214 0.46 -8.55 19.11
N PHE A 215 -0.45 -7.58 19.24
CA PHE A 215 -0.90 -7.09 20.55
C PHE A 215 -1.58 -8.20 21.37
N GLN A 216 -2.30 -9.11 20.71
CA GLN A 216 -2.87 -10.32 21.31
C GLN A 216 -1.87 -11.48 21.48
N ARG A 217 -0.58 -11.26 21.15
CA ARG A 217 0.49 -12.28 21.13
C ARG A 217 0.20 -13.49 20.23
N ARG A 218 -0.64 -13.33 19.20
CA ARG A 218 -1.00 -14.38 18.23
C ARG A 218 -0.03 -14.37 17.05
N GLY A 219 1.18 -14.86 17.27
CA GLY A 219 2.30 -14.78 16.31
C GLY A 219 1.96 -15.31 14.91
N LEU A 220 1.41 -16.52 14.82
CA LEU A 220 1.12 -17.15 13.52
C LEU A 220 0.07 -16.38 12.71
N ALA A 221 -0.99 -15.89 13.36
CA ALA A 221 -2.02 -15.09 12.69
C ALA A 221 -1.48 -13.74 12.22
N ALA A 222 -0.64 -13.08 13.05
CA ALA A 222 0.04 -11.87 12.66
C ALA A 222 0.95 -12.09 11.44
N LEU A 223 1.68 -13.21 11.40
CA LEU A 223 2.57 -13.54 10.30
C LEU A 223 1.80 -13.79 8.99
N VAL A 224 0.64 -14.47 9.03
CA VAL A 224 -0.26 -14.59 7.86
C VAL A 224 -0.67 -13.21 7.36
N CYS A 225 -1.10 -12.31 8.25
CA CYS A 225 -1.51 -10.96 7.88
C CYS A 225 -0.35 -10.14 7.29
N TYR A 226 0.85 -10.24 7.87
CA TYR A 226 2.04 -9.60 7.31
C TYR A 226 2.37 -10.13 5.91
N CYS A 227 2.37 -11.45 5.71
CA CYS A 227 2.64 -12.06 4.41
C CYS A 227 1.57 -11.69 3.38
N ALA A 228 0.30 -11.54 3.78
CA ALA A 228 -0.74 -11.00 2.92
C ALA A 228 -0.48 -9.54 2.52
N ALA A 229 -0.05 -8.69 3.46
CA ALA A 229 0.34 -7.31 3.15
C ALA A 229 1.54 -7.26 2.19
N ALA A 230 2.58 -8.06 2.42
CA ALA A 230 3.75 -8.14 1.55
C ALA A 230 3.41 -8.69 0.15
N PHE A 231 2.55 -9.71 0.09
CA PHE A 231 2.01 -10.23 -1.16
C PHE A 231 1.23 -9.19 -1.94
N ILE A 232 0.52 -8.29 -1.27
CA ILE A 232 -0.18 -7.18 -1.92
C ILE A 232 0.81 -6.11 -2.37
N HIS A 233 1.67 -5.61 -1.48
CA HIS A 233 2.53 -4.46 -1.74
C HIS A 233 3.90 -4.58 -1.08
N TYR A 234 4.98 -4.32 -1.82
CA TYR A 234 6.37 -4.45 -1.33
C TYR A 234 6.67 -3.50 -0.16
N ARG A 235 6.00 -2.34 -0.07
CA ARG A 235 6.17 -1.40 1.05
C ARG A 235 5.79 -2.00 2.42
N ALA A 236 5.08 -3.13 2.48
CA ALA A 236 4.93 -3.87 3.74
C ALA A 236 6.29 -4.30 4.36
N TYR A 237 7.37 -4.37 3.56
CA TYR A 237 8.72 -4.62 4.05
C TYR A 237 9.26 -3.51 4.96
N PHE A 238 8.70 -2.29 4.96
CA PHE A 238 8.99 -1.29 6.00
C PHE A 238 8.62 -1.76 7.41
N PHE A 239 7.79 -2.80 7.52
CA PHE A 239 7.34 -3.37 8.79
C PHE A 239 7.96 -4.75 9.06
N ALA A 240 9.08 -5.10 8.42
CA ALA A 240 9.78 -6.38 8.64
C ALA A 240 10.06 -6.71 10.12
N PRO A 241 10.38 -5.75 11.02
CA PRO A 241 10.49 -6.03 12.46
C PRO A 241 9.23 -6.66 13.08
N LEU A 242 8.03 -6.32 12.60
CA LEU A 242 6.78 -6.94 13.04
C LEU A 242 6.72 -8.42 12.65
N ALA A 243 7.17 -8.76 11.44
CA ALA A 243 7.21 -10.14 10.95
C ALA A 243 8.19 -10.99 11.74
N LEU A 244 9.38 -10.46 12.05
CA LEU A 244 10.38 -11.14 12.88
C LEU A 244 9.83 -11.41 14.28
N TYR A 245 9.10 -10.45 14.86
CA TYR A 245 8.46 -10.65 16.16
C TYR A 245 7.30 -11.63 16.11
N ALA A 246 6.48 -11.59 15.06
CA ALA A 246 5.43 -12.56 14.82
C ALA A 246 5.98 -13.98 14.70
N LEU A 247 7.09 -14.14 13.97
CA LEU A 247 7.81 -15.41 13.83
C LEU A 247 8.37 -15.90 15.16
N TYR A 248 8.99 -15.02 15.95
CA TYR A 248 9.46 -15.35 17.30
C TYR A 248 8.32 -15.89 18.18
N LEU A 249 7.16 -15.22 18.19
CA LEU A 249 5.99 -15.67 18.95
C LEU A 249 5.47 -17.01 18.44
N ALA A 250 5.36 -17.19 17.11
CA ALA A 250 4.92 -18.45 16.51
C ALA A 250 5.85 -19.62 16.82
N ALA A 251 7.17 -19.42 16.74
CA ALA A 251 8.17 -20.43 17.05
C ALA A 251 8.17 -20.81 18.54
N ARG A 252 7.95 -19.84 19.43
CA ARG A 252 7.78 -20.10 20.86
C ARG A 252 6.53 -20.92 21.14
N ASP A 253 5.41 -20.56 20.54
CA ASP A 253 4.13 -21.24 20.74
C ASP A 253 4.14 -22.67 20.14
N TRP A 254 4.86 -22.89 19.02
CA TRP A 254 5.10 -24.23 18.46
C TRP A 254 5.71 -25.17 19.49
N LYS A 255 6.74 -24.74 20.21
CA LYS A 255 7.44 -25.60 21.18
C LYS A 255 6.55 -26.03 22.34
N GLN A 256 5.48 -25.29 22.63
CA GLN A 256 4.62 -25.53 23.77
C GLN A 256 3.41 -26.39 23.45
N ARG A 257 2.98 -26.47 22.18
CA ARG A 257 1.72 -27.13 21.80
C ARG A 257 1.82 -27.76 20.42
N PRO A 258 1.28 -28.99 20.22
CA PRO A 258 1.20 -29.58 18.90
C PRO A 258 0.33 -28.73 17.98
N TRP A 259 0.70 -28.66 16.71
CA TRP A 259 -0.01 -27.91 15.69
C TRP A 259 -1.17 -28.73 15.12
N GLY A 260 -2.36 -28.12 15.08
CA GLY A 260 -3.53 -28.67 14.40
C GLY A 260 -3.61 -28.22 12.94
N ALA A 261 -4.65 -28.67 12.23
CA ALA A 261 -4.87 -28.35 10.81
C ALA A 261 -4.89 -26.83 10.54
N ARG A 262 -5.44 -26.02 11.44
CA ARG A 262 -5.49 -24.55 11.28
C ARG A 262 -4.11 -23.91 11.24
N GLN A 263 -3.17 -24.41 12.06
CA GLN A 263 -1.79 -23.91 12.08
C GLN A 263 -1.04 -24.30 10.81
N TRP A 264 -1.25 -25.53 10.33
CA TRP A 264 -0.69 -25.98 9.06
C TRP A 264 -1.23 -25.21 7.86
N LEU A 265 -2.53 -24.91 7.83
CA LEU A 265 -3.13 -24.05 6.81
C LEU A 265 -2.54 -22.62 6.86
N ALA A 266 -2.35 -22.07 8.06
CA ALA A 266 -1.70 -20.77 8.23
C ALA A 266 -0.25 -20.78 7.75
N LEU A 267 0.52 -21.85 8.02
CA LEU A 267 1.87 -22.01 7.49
C LEU A 267 1.86 -22.10 5.97
N GLY A 268 0.97 -22.89 5.38
CA GLY A 268 0.79 -22.95 3.93
C GLY A 268 0.50 -21.57 3.33
N ALA A 269 -0.39 -20.80 3.93
CA ALA A 269 -0.69 -19.42 3.52
C ALA A 269 0.55 -18.51 3.63
N ILE A 270 1.33 -18.59 4.71
CA ILE A 270 2.58 -17.85 4.89
C ILE A 270 3.58 -18.20 3.78
N THR A 271 3.77 -19.49 3.51
CA THR A 271 4.71 -19.97 2.48
C THR A 271 4.29 -19.51 1.10
N VAL A 272 3.01 -19.61 0.74
CA VAL A 272 2.53 -19.18 -0.59
C VAL A 272 2.61 -17.67 -0.74
N LEU A 273 2.05 -16.90 0.19
CA LEU A 273 1.97 -15.43 0.08
C LEU A 273 3.35 -14.78 0.26
N GLY A 274 4.06 -15.15 1.32
CA GLY A 274 5.39 -14.63 1.63
C GLY A 274 6.44 -15.11 0.62
N GLY A 275 6.39 -16.40 0.24
CA GLY A 275 7.28 -16.98 -0.75
C GLY A 275 7.09 -16.36 -2.14
N ALA A 276 5.84 -16.21 -2.61
CA ALA A 276 5.57 -15.56 -3.89
C ALA A 276 6.06 -14.10 -3.92
N SER A 277 5.82 -13.34 -2.84
CA SER A 277 6.33 -11.97 -2.71
C SER A 277 7.85 -11.91 -2.78
N LEU A 278 8.54 -12.71 -1.96
CA LEU A 278 10.01 -12.76 -1.94
C LEU A 278 10.60 -13.25 -3.27
N TYR A 279 9.97 -14.23 -3.90
CA TYR A 279 10.40 -14.74 -5.20
C TYR A 279 10.31 -13.67 -6.30
N THR A 280 9.20 -12.92 -6.37
CA THR A 280 9.11 -11.79 -7.31
C THR A 280 10.14 -10.71 -7.01
N PHE A 281 10.39 -10.41 -5.72
CA PHE A 281 11.41 -9.45 -5.34
C PHE A 281 12.81 -9.91 -5.78
N TRP A 282 13.13 -11.19 -5.59
CA TRP A 282 14.38 -11.80 -6.05
C TRP A 282 14.56 -11.66 -7.58
N LEU A 283 13.51 -11.90 -8.36
CA LEU A 283 13.54 -11.71 -9.82
C LEU A 283 13.77 -10.23 -10.21
N THR A 284 13.17 -9.29 -9.48
CA THR A 284 13.32 -7.85 -9.74
C THR A 284 14.62 -7.26 -9.18
N TRP A 285 15.31 -7.94 -8.26
CA TRP A 285 16.47 -7.42 -7.54
C TRP A 285 17.57 -6.82 -8.44
N PRO A 286 17.97 -7.47 -9.56
CA PRO A 286 19.00 -6.92 -10.45
C PRO A 286 18.63 -5.58 -11.10
N TRP A 287 17.35 -5.21 -11.07
CA TRP A 287 16.81 -4.02 -11.70
C TRP A 287 16.56 -2.86 -10.74
N LEU A 288 16.59 -3.08 -9.42
CA LEU A 288 16.23 -2.06 -8.43
C LEU A 288 17.11 -0.81 -8.50
N THR A 289 18.40 -0.97 -8.84
CA THR A 289 19.34 0.16 -9.02
C THR A 289 19.15 0.91 -10.34
N ARG A 290 18.33 0.39 -11.26
CA ARG A 290 17.99 1.04 -12.54
C ARG A 290 16.73 1.89 -12.46
N PHE A 291 16.03 1.88 -11.32
CA PHE A 291 14.91 2.79 -11.10
C PHE A 291 15.39 4.23 -11.03
N PRO A 292 14.57 5.21 -11.47
CA PRO A 292 14.92 6.62 -11.37
C PRO A 292 15.27 7.02 -9.94
N LEU A 293 16.40 7.71 -9.77
CA LEU A 293 16.85 8.24 -8.49
C LEU A 293 16.03 9.48 -8.09
N THR A 294 14.86 9.24 -7.50
CA THR A 294 14.01 10.31 -6.94
C THR A 294 14.21 10.49 -5.44
N ASN A 295 14.87 9.54 -4.76
CA ASN A 295 15.14 9.67 -3.33
C ASN A 295 16.15 10.77 -3.03
N VAL A 296 15.67 11.81 -2.35
CA VAL A 296 16.45 12.97 -1.95
C VAL A 296 17.53 12.67 -0.91
N LEU A 297 17.43 11.57 -0.17
CA LEU A 297 18.42 11.16 0.83
C LEU A 297 19.68 10.54 0.22
N GLN A 298 19.61 10.07 -1.02
CA GLN A 298 20.76 9.52 -1.76
C GLN A 298 21.52 10.58 -2.55
N ARG A 299 21.10 11.85 -2.46
CA ARG A 299 21.75 12.98 -3.10
C ARG A 299 22.72 13.64 -2.12
N PRO A 300 24.04 13.54 -2.33
CA PRO A 300 25.05 13.98 -1.36
C PRO A 300 24.96 15.48 -1.05
N GLU A 301 24.43 16.29 -1.97
CA GLU A 301 24.31 17.73 -1.83
C GLU A 301 23.17 18.22 -0.92
N ARG A 302 22.32 17.33 -0.38
CA ARG A 302 21.11 17.76 0.37
C ARG A 302 21.26 17.59 1.89
N PRO A 303 20.91 18.63 2.69
CA PRO A 303 20.93 18.55 4.14
C PRO A 303 19.84 17.61 4.71
N ALA A 304 18.93 17.11 3.86
CA ALA A 304 17.82 16.24 4.28
C ALA A 304 18.28 14.98 5.03
N ILE A 305 19.42 14.39 4.64
CA ILE A 305 19.97 13.21 5.35
C ILE A 305 20.30 13.52 6.81
N TRP A 306 20.90 14.68 7.09
CA TRP A 306 21.23 15.09 8.44
C TRP A 306 19.99 15.33 9.30
N HIS A 307 18.94 15.93 8.72
CA HIS A 307 17.67 16.10 9.40
C HIS A 307 17.03 14.75 9.75
N VAL A 308 16.98 13.82 8.79
CA VAL A 308 16.43 12.47 9.03
C VAL A 308 17.24 11.72 10.09
N LEU A 309 18.58 11.79 10.04
CA LEU A 309 19.44 11.16 11.04
C LEU A 309 19.25 11.78 12.43
N LEU A 310 19.21 13.11 12.54
CA LEU A 310 18.98 13.81 13.80
C LEU A 310 17.61 13.46 14.38
N THR A 311 16.54 13.58 13.60
CA THR A 311 15.18 13.24 14.04
C THR A 311 15.08 11.76 14.42
N SER A 312 15.68 10.85 13.65
CA SER A 312 15.68 9.42 13.98
C SER A 312 16.48 9.13 15.25
N GLY A 313 17.58 9.83 15.50
CA GLY A 313 18.37 9.73 16.73
C GLY A 313 17.59 10.22 17.96
N MET A 314 16.93 11.37 17.85
CA MET A 314 16.05 11.89 18.91
C MET A 314 14.87 10.96 19.18
N ALA A 315 14.23 10.45 18.13
CA ALA A 315 13.17 9.45 18.22
C ALA A 315 13.68 8.19 18.92
N ALA A 316 14.85 7.68 18.52
CA ALA A 316 15.45 6.50 19.12
C ALA A 316 15.73 6.68 20.63
N ALA A 317 16.27 7.84 21.05
CA ALA A 317 16.49 8.14 22.45
C ALA A 317 15.18 8.18 23.26
N ALA A 318 14.14 8.82 22.72
CA ALA A 318 12.81 8.87 23.35
C ALA A 318 12.15 7.49 23.45
N LEU A 319 12.27 6.65 22.40
CA LEU A 319 11.75 5.28 22.39
C LEU A 319 12.52 4.36 23.33
N PHE A 320 13.85 4.51 23.41
CA PHE A 320 14.69 3.82 24.38
C PHE A 320 14.27 4.18 25.81
N TYR A 321 14.09 5.48 26.09
CA TYR A 321 13.54 5.96 27.36
C TYR A 321 12.17 5.31 27.63
N ALA A 322 11.26 5.27 26.66
CA ALA A 322 9.94 4.64 26.82
C ALA A 322 9.97 3.10 26.98
N ARG A 323 11.14 2.46 26.80
CA ARG A 323 11.31 1.00 26.64
C ARG A 323 10.45 0.44 25.51
N ALA A 324 10.32 1.22 24.45
CA ALA A 324 9.51 0.89 23.29
C ALA A 324 10.32 0.18 22.21
N TRP A 325 10.80 -1.02 22.54
CA TRP A 325 11.78 -1.76 21.73
C TRP A 325 11.30 -2.07 20.31
N MET A 326 10.00 -2.32 20.13
CA MET A 326 9.45 -2.60 18.81
C MET A 326 9.47 -1.36 17.92
N ASP A 327 9.02 -0.23 18.47
CA ASP A 327 9.05 1.07 17.79
C ASP A 327 10.47 1.56 17.54
N LEU A 328 11.41 1.25 18.45
CA LEU A 328 12.83 1.52 18.24
C LEU A 328 13.39 0.72 17.05
N ALA A 329 13.06 -0.58 16.97
CA ALA A 329 13.46 -1.42 15.84
C ALA A 329 12.84 -0.95 14.52
N LEU A 330 11.57 -0.55 14.52
CA LEU A 330 10.90 0.04 13.35
C LEU A 330 11.54 1.37 12.93
N THR A 331 11.86 2.25 13.88
CA THR A 331 12.57 3.51 13.60
C THR A 331 13.90 3.25 12.90
N GLY A 332 14.73 2.36 13.47
CA GLY A 332 16.03 2.01 12.88
C GLY A 332 15.89 1.38 11.49
N TRP A 333 14.92 0.48 11.31
CA TRP A 333 14.67 -0.18 10.04
C TRP A 333 14.15 0.78 8.96
N VAL A 334 13.17 1.63 9.29
CA VAL A 334 12.62 2.64 8.37
C VAL A 334 13.69 3.67 7.99
N ALA A 335 14.50 4.13 8.94
CA ALA A 335 15.63 5.02 8.65
C ALA A 335 16.62 4.36 7.68
N TRP A 336 17.01 3.11 7.95
CA TRP A 336 17.90 2.36 7.07
C TRP A 336 17.31 2.19 5.66
N MET A 337 16.07 1.70 5.55
CA MET A 337 15.38 1.54 4.26
C MET A 337 15.27 2.87 3.50
N SER A 338 14.93 3.96 4.18
CA SER A 338 14.77 5.28 3.58
C SER A 338 16.07 5.79 2.95
N THR A 339 17.24 5.37 3.43
CA THR A 339 18.54 5.72 2.81
C THR A 339 18.92 4.82 1.63
N ARG A 340 18.29 3.65 1.49
CA ARG A 340 18.67 2.62 0.49
C ARG A 340 17.73 2.53 -0.71
N ILE A 341 16.49 2.99 -0.58
CA ILE A 341 15.52 2.98 -1.67
C ILE A 341 15.90 4.04 -2.72
N TYR A 342 15.97 3.68 -4.00
CA TYR A 342 16.30 4.62 -5.08
C TYR A 342 15.16 5.60 -5.39
N GLN A 343 13.93 5.11 -5.32
CA GLN A 343 12.74 5.86 -5.72
C GLN A 343 11.85 6.15 -4.51
N THR A 344 11.65 7.43 -4.21
CA THR A 344 10.60 7.90 -3.32
C THR A 344 9.59 8.74 -4.10
N GLN A 345 8.31 8.58 -3.78
CA GLN A 345 7.21 9.36 -4.34
C GLN A 345 6.29 9.77 -3.19
N PRO A 346 5.49 10.85 -3.34
CA PRO A 346 4.59 11.33 -2.30
C PRO A 346 3.78 10.20 -1.63
N TRP A 347 3.04 9.42 -2.42
CA TRP A 347 2.16 8.35 -1.93
C TRP A 347 2.87 7.22 -1.17
N HIS A 348 4.20 7.09 -1.25
CA HIS A 348 4.92 6.05 -0.51
C HIS A 348 4.73 6.19 1.01
N VAL A 349 4.46 7.41 1.48
CA VAL A 349 4.19 7.71 2.89
C VAL A 349 2.97 6.98 3.44
N LEU A 350 1.99 6.65 2.60
CA LEU A 350 0.74 5.99 3.00
C LEU A 350 0.99 4.69 3.76
N SER A 351 1.98 3.91 3.30
CA SER A 351 2.38 2.68 3.97
C SER A 351 2.88 2.94 5.40
N LEU A 352 3.63 4.03 5.61
CA LEU A 352 4.19 4.40 6.91
C LEU A 352 3.17 5.04 7.84
N LEU A 353 2.12 5.70 7.31
CA LEU A 353 1.01 6.23 8.12
C LEU A 353 0.29 5.13 8.90
N MET A 354 0.30 3.89 8.40
CA MET A 354 -0.22 2.75 9.15
C MET A 354 0.48 2.57 10.51
N TRP A 355 1.73 3.02 10.66
CA TRP A 355 2.43 2.96 11.95
C TRP A 355 1.74 3.79 13.05
N LEU A 356 1.07 4.90 12.71
CA LEU A 356 0.25 5.66 13.68
C LEU A 356 -0.91 4.85 14.23
N ALA A 357 -1.44 3.97 13.39
CA ALA A 357 -2.59 3.12 13.67
C ALA A 357 -2.21 1.81 14.36
N LEU A 358 -0.93 1.45 14.43
CA LEU A 358 -0.51 0.22 15.12
C LEU A 358 -0.61 0.37 16.65
N PRO A 359 -0.93 -0.70 17.39
CA PRO A 359 -0.80 -0.68 18.83
C PRO A 359 0.66 -0.49 19.26
N VAL A 360 0.88 0.10 20.44
CA VAL A 360 2.20 0.14 21.07
C VAL A 360 2.45 -1.24 21.69
N LEU A 361 3.31 -2.03 21.05
CA LEU A 361 3.51 -3.45 21.37
C LEU A 361 4.42 -3.67 22.59
N SER A 362 5.36 -2.76 22.81
CA SER A 362 6.20 -2.72 23.99
C SER A 362 6.38 -1.26 24.38
N ALA A 363 6.07 -0.92 25.62
CA ALA A 363 6.37 0.35 26.29
C ALA A 363 5.95 0.23 27.75
N ARG A 364 6.48 1.10 28.62
CA ARG A 364 5.85 1.29 29.93
C ARG A 364 4.48 1.98 29.74
N PRO A 365 3.41 1.56 30.45
CA PRO A 365 2.06 2.13 30.26
C PRO A 365 2.02 3.66 30.35
N GLU A 366 2.74 4.24 31.32
CA GLU A 366 2.82 5.68 31.54
C GLU A 366 3.59 6.43 30.44
N ARG A 367 4.33 5.72 29.58
CA ARG A 367 5.15 6.29 28.49
C ARG A 367 4.59 6.02 27.10
N VAL A 368 3.43 5.37 26.98
CA VAL A 368 2.72 5.18 25.71
C VAL A 368 2.47 6.50 24.96
N PRO A 369 2.12 7.63 25.62
CA PRO A 369 1.99 8.92 24.93
C PRO A 369 3.27 9.32 24.19
N VAL A 370 4.44 9.21 24.84
CA VAL A 370 5.75 9.54 24.23
C VAL A 370 5.97 8.75 22.93
N VAL A 371 5.63 7.46 22.91
CA VAL A 371 5.77 6.62 21.71
C VAL A 371 4.88 7.14 20.58
N ARG A 372 3.63 7.54 20.88
CA ARG A 372 2.70 8.09 19.89
C ARG A 372 3.21 9.42 19.33
N ASP A 373 3.68 10.30 20.18
CA ASP A 373 4.22 11.61 19.80
C ASP A 373 5.43 11.43 18.87
N VAL A 374 6.34 10.53 19.22
CA VAL A 374 7.51 10.20 18.39
C VAL A 374 7.09 9.68 17.02
N ARG A 375 6.09 8.80 16.92
CA ARG A 375 5.61 8.30 15.62
C ARG A 375 5.06 9.44 14.75
N VAL A 376 4.25 10.34 15.33
CA VAL A 376 3.69 11.49 14.61
C VAL A 376 4.78 12.41 14.09
N VAL A 377 5.73 12.80 14.95
CA VAL A 377 6.83 13.68 14.57
C VAL A 377 7.71 13.03 13.50
N LEU A 378 8.10 11.77 13.68
CA LEU A 378 8.94 11.06 12.72
C LEU A 378 8.26 10.94 11.36
N LEU A 379 6.98 10.57 11.33
CA LEU A 379 6.24 10.45 10.07
C LEU A 379 6.05 11.80 9.40
N TRP A 380 5.74 12.85 10.14
CA TRP A 380 5.63 14.19 9.57
C TRP A 380 6.95 14.64 8.93
N VAL A 381 8.08 14.45 9.62
CA VAL A 381 9.41 14.76 9.08
C VAL A 381 9.72 13.93 7.83
N LEU A 382 9.46 12.63 7.84
CA LEU A 382 9.67 11.77 6.68
C LEU A 382 8.77 12.18 5.50
N SER A 383 7.50 12.50 5.76
CA SER A 383 6.54 12.96 4.75
C SER A 383 7.06 14.18 4.01
N VAL A 384 7.48 15.19 4.76
CA VAL A 384 7.94 16.47 4.18
C VAL A 384 9.33 16.32 3.55
N LEU A 385 10.29 15.76 4.28
CA LEU A 385 11.69 15.78 3.86
C LEU A 385 12.07 14.66 2.89
N VAL A 386 11.41 13.49 2.93
CA VAL A 386 11.76 12.33 2.10
C VAL A 386 10.79 12.17 0.94
N TYR A 387 9.50 12.38 1.19
CA TYR A 387 8.44 12.18 0.21
C TYR A 387 7.93 13.47 -0.43
N GLY A 388 8.38 14.64 0.05
CA GLY A 388 7.99 15.94 -0.51
C GLY A 388 6.50 16.25 -0.36
N GLN A 389 5.84 15.63 0.63
CA GLN A 389 4.40 15.68 0.80
C GLN A 389 4.01 16.26 2.17
N THR A 390 3.04 17.16 2.15
CA THR A 390 2.33 17.59 3.36
C THR A 390 1.25 16.56 3.69
N LEU A 391 1.20 16.09 4.93
CA LEU A 391 0.11 15.22 5.41
C LEU A 391 -1.23 15.96 5.57
N LEU A 392 -1.24 17.29 5.35
CA LEU A 392 -2.44 18.10 5.42
C LEU A 392 -3.23 17.98 4.11
N PRO A 393 -4.56 17.76 4.19
CA PRO A 393 -5.40 17.60 3.00
C PRO A 393 -5.52 18.84 2.11
N SER A 394 -4.95 19.98 2.51
CA SER A 394 -5.19 21.28 1.87
C SER A 394 -4.88 21.28 0.37
N ARG A 395 -3.84 20.58 -0.08
CA ARG A 395 -3.42 20.61 -1.50
C ARG A 395 -4.39 19.95 -2.47
N TRP A 396 -5.10 18.91 -2.04
CA TRP A 396 -6.03 18.21 -2.93
C TRP A 396 -7.48 18.62 -2.71
N MET A 397 -7.81 19.20 -1.55
CA MET A 397 -9.10 19.85 -1.34
C MET A 397 -9.28 21.10 -2.22
N GLU A 398 -8.19 21.72 -2.70
CA GLU A 398 -8.24 22.77 -3.73
C GLU A 398 -8.81 22.28 -5.08
N HIS A 399 -8.92 20.96 -5.28
CA HIS A 399 -9.41 20.34 -6.51
C HIS A 399 -10.80 19.69 -6.36
N LEU A 400 -11.39 19.72 -5.16
CA LEU A 400 -12.79 19.35 -4.92
C LEU A 400 -13.70 20.56 -5.11
#